data_AF-A0A4Z1JCU2-F1
#
_entry.id   AF-A0A4Z1JCU2-F1
#
_cell.length_a   1.000
_cell.length_b   1.000
_cell.length_c   1.000
_cell.angle_alpha   90.00
_cell.angle_beta   90.00
_cell.angle_gamma   90.00
#
_symmetry.space_group_name_H-M   'P 1'
#
loop_
_entity.id
_entity.type
_entity.pdbx_description
1 polymer ?
#
loop_
_entity_poly.entity_id
_entity_poly.type
_entity_poly.pdbx_seq_one_letter_code
_entity_poly.pdbx_strand_id
1 'polypeptide(L)'
;MGFDQLGQNALGIVALIFSAIALLQICVLIFQHLLSGAKGYNRCSESVIGLWSKSTYRRFNVKEFRFEVVFDTPIISIASLINKQDPIINKGMFYIDGTLKSYRDTQVLERDPEHKKQMETIQRTHTADDERSSWIILLSSLQSRELQFRALDEEVRLKNPRMNGMIKGPEYELAVGVQVKTRCWNFVPGSVIRPYATTTISYIIEMMALMGIYWRVFDQSQWMLRAEGNGSIITSEVVRNLGVMITFTIVGKSNFGRDAVIPSNHTKELCFGSVPNIFEDGEDLAKDSVSQSLFLNFGSQDNVELTLESLGCIPEFIERYKKNHKHLFPVSFEIIGMLGKVLRLRKSALRMIPNPTQDYWLKKVGAKPSWRITKLMTGFQKKLTELSELEGYSDMHLDKHVIFSIIEKWQDIESLGYIDEYNLGIEVQEKIHDALDETTEFLLDETRQTDVLQVVVAHLEKVTKALNDDTFPLCFIYSVNKEATLIEYYFDTILYSIVQDADEDEKEQRHIIWVSLIFRMLCWLLLHDWNKDDKCRVPSNLKGNRMPVFIG
;
A
#
# COMPACT_ATOMS: atom_id res chain seq x y z
N MET A 1 -43.98 -88.95 -1.29
CA MET A 1 -44.30 -87.54 -0.98
C MET A 1 -43.28 -86.84 -0.07
N GLY A 2 -42.12 -87.43 0.28
CA GLY A 2 -41.15 -86.79 1.20
C GLY A 2 -39.91 -86.14 0.55
N PHE A 3 -39.54 -86.50 -0.68
CA PHE A 3 -38.31 -86.00 -1.31
C PHE A 3 -38.49 -84.66 -2.07
N ASP A 4 -39.66 -84.40 -2.67
CA ASP A 4 -39.94 -83.10 -3.32
C ASP A 4 -40.02 -81.94 -2.31
N GLN A 5 -40.51 -82.22 -1.11
CA GLN A 5 -40.64 -81.23 -0.04
C GLN A 5 -39.28 -80.85 0.56
N LEU A 6 -38.33 -81.79 0.60
CA LEU A 6 -36.96 -81.54 1.07
C LEU A 6 -36.17 -80.69 0.05
N GLY A 7 -36.33 -80.97 -1.24
CA GLY A 7 -35.74 -80.18 -2.32
C GLY A 7 -36.31 -78.76 -2.40
N GLN A 8 -37.63 -78.60 -2.22
CA GLN A 8 -38.28 -77.29 -2.15
C GLN A 8 -37.84 -76.47 -0.93
N ASN A 9 -37.70 -77.09 0.23
CA ASN A 9 -37.21 -76.41 1.43
C ASN A 9 -35.73 -76.00 1.30
N ALA A 10 -34.89 -76.86 0.69
CA ALA A 10 -33.49 -76.52 0.41
C ALA A 10 -33.35 -75.36 -0.59
N LEU A 11 -34.15 -75.36 -1.67
CA LEU A 11 -34.22 -74.24 -2.62
C LEU A 11 -34.70 -72.95 -1.96
N GLY A 12 -35.69 -73.03 -1.07
CA GLY A 12 -36.18 -71.89 -0.29
C GLY A 12 -35.12 -71.29 0.64
N ILE A 13 -34.36 -72.13 1.34
CA ILE A 13 -33.25 -71.69 2.21
C ILE A 13 -32.13 -71.04 1.39
N VAL A 14 -31.75 -71.65 0.26
CA VAL A 14 -30.73 -71.11 -0.63
C VAL A 14 -31.17 -69.76 -1.20
N ALA A 15 -32.43 -69.63 -1.64
CA ALA A 15 -32.98 -68.37 -2.11
C ALA A 15 -33.01 -67.29 -1.00
N LEU A 16 -33.33 -67.67 0.23
CA LEU A 16 -33.30 -66.76 1.39
C LEU A 16 -31.88 -66.24 1.67
N ILE A 17 -30.88 -67.11 1.61
CA ILE A 17 -29.47 -66.75 1.79
C ILE A 17 -29.03 -65.78 0.69
N PHE A 18 -29.34 -66.08 -0.58
CA PHE A 18 -29.02 -65.18 -1.69
C PHE A 18 -29.71 -63.82 -1.57
N SER A 19 -30.99 -63.81 -1.15
CA SER A 19 -31.73 -62.57 -0.91
C SER A 19 -31.15 -61.75 0.25
N ALA A 20 -30.74 -62.39 1.35
CA ALA A 20 -30.10 -61.73 2.48
C ALA A 20 -28.75 -61.12 2.11
N ILE A 21 -27.93 -61.83 1.32
CA ILE A 21 -26.65 -61.32 0.82
C ILE A 21 -26.88 -60.13 -0.12
N ALA A 22 -27.85 -60.24 -1.04
CA ALA A 22 -28.19 -59.15 -1.95
C ALA A 22 -28.69 -57.90 -1.19
N LEU A 23 -29.53 -58.09 -0.16
CA LEU A 23 -29.99 -56.99 0.70
C LEU A 23 -28.80 -56.33 1.42
N LEU A 24 -27.89 -57.12 1.97
CA LEU A 24 -26.71 -56.61 2.66
C LEU A 24 -25.80 -55.83 1.69
N GLN A 25 -25.61 -56.31 0.47
CA GLN A 25 -24.86 -55.59 -0.57
C GLN A 25 -25.53 -54.25 -0.91
N ILE A 26 -26.85 -54.21 -1.06
CA ILE A 26 -27.59 -52.97 -1.33
C ILE A 26 -27.47 -52.01 -0.14
N CYS A 27 -27.57 -52.48 1.10
CA CYS A 27 -27.36 -51.65 2.29
C CYS A 27 -25.95 -51.05 2.33
N VAL A 28 -24.92 -51.84 2.03
CA VAL A 28 -23.52 -51.37 1.96
C VAL A 28 -23.35 -50.34 0.85
N LEU A 29 -23.94 -50.56 -0.33
CA LEU A 29 -23.87 -49.61 -1.46
C LEU A 29 -24.56 -48.29 -1.14
N ILE A 30 -25.75 -48.32 -0.52
CA ILE A 30 -26.46 -47.12 -0.07
C ILE A 30 -25.64 -46.39 0.99
N PHE A 31 -25.05 -47.11 1.95
CA PHE A 31 -24.22 -46.53 2.99
C PHE A 31 -22.96 -45.88 2.41
N GLN A 32 -22.26 -46.55 1.49
CA GLN A 32 -21.12 -46.00 0.77
C GLN A 32 -21.50 -44.76 -0.05
N HIS A 33 -22.68 -44.76 -0.69
CA HIS A 33 -23.18 -43.61 -1.44
C HIS A 33 -23.47 -42.41 -0.53
N LEU A 34 -24.10 -42.64 0.63
CA LEU A 34 -24.37 -41.62 1.63
C LEU A 34 -23.09 -41.02 2.21
N LEU A 35 -22.08 -41.85 2.51
CA LEU A 35 -20.77 -41.38 2.98
C LEU A 35 -19.98 -40.66 1.87
N SER A 36 -20.12 -41.09 0.62
CA SER A 36 -19.51 -40.44 -0.55
C SER A 36 -20.08 -39.04 -0.81
N GLY A 37 -21.26 -38.72 -0.29
CA GLY A 37 -21.81 -37.36 -0.31
C GLY A 37 -20.94 -36.34 0.45
N ALA A 38 -20.11 -36.80 1.41
CA ALA A 38 -19.27 -35.96 2.25
C ALA A 38 -17.82 -35.76 1.76
N LYS A 39 -17.54 -35.89 0.45
CA LYS A 39 -16.20 -35.72 -0.15
C LYS A 39 -15.49 -34.42 0.25
N GLY A 40 -16.25 -33.35 0.49
CA GLY A 40 -15.71 -32.04 0.91
C GLY A 40 -15.14 -32.01 2.33
N TYR A 41 -15.48 -32.98 3.19
CA TYR A 41 -15.13 -32.93 4.61
C TYR A 41 -13.62 -33.05 4.82
N ASN A 42 -12.95 -33.95 4.10
CA ASN A 42 -11.49 -34.10 4.17
C ASN A 42 -10.76 -32.89 3.56
N ARG A 43 -11.40 -32.14 2.67
CA ARG A 43 -10.85 -30.92 2.06
C ARG A 43 -10.97 -29.69 2.99
N CYS A 44 -11.69 -29.82 4.10
CA CYS A 44 -11.87 -28.79 5.12
C CYS A 44 -11.20 -29.19 6.45
N SER A 45 -10.20 -30.07 6.40
CA SER A 45 -9.45 -30.50 7.58
C SER A 45 -8.61 -29.36 8.17
N GLU A 46 -8.14 -29.55 9.40
CA GLU A 46 -7.24 -28.62 10.07
C GLU A 46 -5.92 -28.40 9.31
N SER A 47 -5.43 -29.41 8.58
CA SER A 47 -4.27 -29.26 7.70
C SER A 47 -4.51 -28.27 6.55
N VAL A 48 -5.74 -28.18 6.02
CA VAL A 48 -6.05 -27.31 4.87
C VAL A 48 -6.41 -25.90 5.33
N ILE A 49 -7.36 -25.76 6.26
CA ILE A 49 -7.93 -24.46 6.66
C ILE A 49 -7.61 -24.06 8.11
N GLY A 50 -6.75 -24.78 8.82
CA GLY A 50 -6.36 -24.46 10.19
C GLY A 50 -7.55 -24.47 11.15
N LEU A 51 -7.60 -23.49 12.06
CA LEU A 51 -8.63 -23.40 13.10
C LEU A 51 -10.05 -23.23 12.54
N TRP A 52 -10.20 -22.77 11.29
CA TRP A 52 -11.48 -22.69 10.59
C TRP A 52 -12.13 -24.05 10.36
N SER A 53 -11.37 -25.14 10.45
CA SER A 53 -11.92 -26.50 10.41
C SER A 53 -12.89 -26.78 11.55
N LYS A 54 -12.78 -26.07 12.69
CA LYS A 54 -13.66 -26.26 13.86
C LYS A 54 -15.12 -25.89 13.58
N SER A 55 -15.37 -25.03 12.60
CA SER A 55 -16.74 -24.69 12.17
C SER A 55 -17.25 -25.57 11.01
N THR A 56 -16.47 -26.56 10.58
CA THR A 56 -16.90 -27.51 9.55
C THR A 56 -17.78 -28.59 10.16
N TYR A 57 -18.99 -28.76 9.61
CA TYR A 57 -19.91 -29.81 10.06
C TYR A 57 -20.69 -30.42 8.90
N ARG A 58 -21.26 -31.60 9.13
CA ARG A 58 -22.11 -32.31 8.17
C ARG A 58 -23.57 -32.04 8.49
N ARG A 59 -24.32 -31.56 7.50
CA ARG A 59 -25.77 -31.33 7.58
C ARG A 59 -26.50 -32.37 6.76
N PHE A 60 -27.45 -33.08 7.36
CA PHE A 60 -28.28 -34.03 6.61
C PHE A 60 -29.40 -33.29 5.88
N ASN A 61 -29.44 -33.38 4.55
CA ASN A 61 -30.51 -32.83 3.73
C ASN A 61 -31.54 -33.93 3.45
N VAL A 62 -32.69 -33.85 4.12
CA VAL A 62 -33.78 -34.83 4.03
C VAL A 62 -34.39 -34.87 2.63
N LYS A 63 -34.43 -33.75 1.90
CA LYS A 63 -35.07 -33.65 0.58
C LYS A 63 -34.31 -34.43 -0.49
N GLU A 64 -32.99 -34.42 -0.40
CA GLU A 64 -32.10 -35.07 -1.37
C GLU A 64 -31.47 -36.35 -0.81
N PHE A 65 -31.86 -36.71 0.43
CA PHE A 65 -31.35 -37.87 1.18
C PHE A 65 -29.81 -37.99 1.14
N ARG A 66 -29.10 -36.88 1.39
CA ARG A 66 -27.63 -36.81 1.36
C ARG A 66 -27.04 -35.93 2.47
N PHE A 67 -25.79 -36.20 2.84
CA PHE A 67 -25.03 -35.30 3.69
C PHE A 67 -24.38 -34.18 2.88
N GLU A 68 -24.53 -32.97 3.37
CA GLU A 68 -23.86 -31.77 2.86
C GLU A 68 -22.75 -31.36 3.83
N VAL A 69 -21.62 -30.93 3.29
CA VAL A 69 -20.53 -30.38 4.09
C VAL A 69 -20.66 -28.87 4.11
N VAL A 70 -20.87 -28.32 5.32
CA VAL A 70 -20.94 -26.88 5.57
C VAL A 70 -19.65 -26.47 6.27
N PHE A 71 -19.06 -25.37 5.82
CA PHE A 71 -17.80 -24.83 6.32
C PHE A 71 -17.80 -23.31 6.21
N ASP A 72 -16.91 -22.64 6.93
CA ASP A 72 -16.76 -21.19 6.84
C ASP A 72 -15.51 -20.78 6.05
N THR A 73 -15.61 -19.67 5.33
CA THR A 73 -14.45 -19.01 4.72
C THR A 73 -14.47 -17.50 4.98
N PRO A 74 -13.31 -16.84 4.96
CA PRO A 74 -13.25 -15.41 5.19
C PRO A 74 -13.64 -14.61 3.95
N ILE A 75 -14.37 -13.53 4.17
CA ILE A 75 -14.42 -12.37 3.30
C ILE A 75 -13.42 -11.36 3.85
N ILE A 76 -12.40 -11.03 3.06
CA ILE A 76 -11.30 -10.15 3.46
C ILE A 76 -11.48 -8.81 2.76
N SER A 77 -11.41 -7.73 3.54
CA SER A 77 -11.59 -6.36 3.03
C SER A 77 -10.72 -5.38 3.81
N ILE A 78 -10.48 -4.21 3.24
CA ILE A 78 -9.83 -3.11 3.96
C ILE A 78 -10.88 -2.11 4.39
N ALA A 79 -10.85 -1.77 5.67
CA ALA A 79 -11.75 -0.83 6.30
C ALA A 79 -11.00 0.42 6.75
N SER A 80 -11.67 1.57 6.65
CA SER A 80 -11.25 2.78 7.37
C SER A 80 -11.70 2.70 8.82
N LEU A 81 -10.80 2.99 9.76
CA LEU A 81 -11.10 3.04 11.20
C LEU A 81 -11.68 4.40 11.63
N ILE A 82 -11.50 5.43 10.81
CA ILE A 82 -11.95 6.81 11.09
C ILE A 82 -13.35 7.05 10.50
N ASN A 83 -13.60 6.59 9.28
CA ASN A 83 -14.85 6.85 8.58
C ASN A 83 -15.96 5.84 8.97
N LYS A 84 -16.87 6.27 9.84
CA LYS A 84 -18.08 5.50 10.21
C LYS A 84 -19.07 5.24 9.06
N GLN A 85 -18.84 5.85 7.89
CA GLN A 85 -19.66 5.69 6.67
C GLN A 85 -19.20 4.52 5.79
N ASP A 86 -18.12 3.82 6.13
CA ASP A 86 -17.71 2.63 5.39
C ASP A 86 -18.85 1.57 5.49
N PRO A 87 -19.49 1.17 4.37
CA PRO A 87 -20.67 0.29 4.37
C PRO A 87 -20.41 -1.10 4.99
N ILE A 88 -19.17 -1.37 5.38
CA ILE A 88 -18.64 -2.64 5.87
C ILE A 88 -18.50 -2.64 7.40
N ILE A 89 -18.72 -1.51 8.09
CA ILE A 89 -18.82 -1.47 9.57
C ILE A 89 -20.18 -2.08 10.00
N ASN A 90 -20.35 -3.35 9.68
CA ASN A 90 -21.49 -4.18 10.04
C ASN A 90 -21.12 -5.02 11.27
N LYS A 91 -22.13 -5.36 12.09
CA LYS A 91 -21.97 -6.28 13.21
C LYS A 91 -21.44 -7.63 12.70
N GLY A 92 -20.21 -8.00 13.07
CA GLY A 92 -19.59 -9.29 12.74
C GLY A 92 -18.28 -9.25 11.95
N MET A 93 -17.66 -8.07 11.77
CA MET A 93 -16.31 -7.93 11.21
C MET A 93 -15.24 -7.97 12.31
N PHE A 94 -14.18 -8.75 12.11
CA PHE A 94 -13.01 -8.83 12.98
C PHE A 94 -11.83 -8.13 12.34
N TYR A 95 -11.16 -7.22 13.04
CA TYR A 95 -10.02 -6.48 12.50
C TYR A 95 -8.69 -7.14 12.85
N ILE A 96 -7.78 -7.17 11.88
CA ILE A 96 -6.40 -7.61 12.05
C ILE A 96 -5.59 -6.47 12.64
N ASP A 97 -5.14 -6.61 13.88
CA ASP A 97 -4.31 -5.63 14.59
C ASP A 97 -3.06 -6.23 15.25
N GLY A 98 -2.80 -7.53 15.05
CA GLY A 98 -1.67 -8.26 15.62
C GLY A 98 -1.81 -8.63 17.10
N THR A 99 -2.90 -8.25 17.78
CA THR A 99 -3.14 -8.62 19.18
C THR A 99 -3.61 -10.07 19.34
N LEU A 100 -3.43 -10.65 20.53
CA LEU A 100 -3.92 -12.00 20.84
C LEU A 100 -5.43 -12.16 20.59
N LYS A 101 -6.21 -11.09 20.83
CA LYS A 101 -7.65 -11.07 20.54
C LYS A 101 -7.88 -11.20 19.04
N SER A 102 -7.18 -10.41 18.23
CA SER A 102 -7.26 -10.45 16.77
C SER A 102 -6.90 -11.83 16.19
N TYR A 103 -5.86 -12.50 16.71
CA TYR A 103 -5.51 -13.87 16.30
C TYR A 103 -6.67 -14.86 16.55
N ARG A 104 -7.29 -14.80 17.73
CA ARG A 104 -8.42 -15.67 18.10
C ARG A 104 -9.67 -15.38 17.27
N ASP A 105 -10.01 -14.10 17.13
CA ASP A 105 -11.20 -13.64 16.43
C ASP A 105 -11.13 -13.98 14.92
N THR A 106 -9.94 -13.92 14.33
CA THR A 106 -9.69 -14.29 12.92
C THR A 106 -9.35 -15.78 12.71
N GLN A 107 -9.38 -16.57 13.78
CA GLN A 107 -9.09 -18.01 13.79
C GLN A 107 -7.74 -18.35 13.14
N VAL A 108 -6.71 -17.55 13.46
CA VAL A 108 -5.33 -17.76 13.01
C VAL A 108 -4.52 -18.27 14.19
N LEU A 109 -3.67 -19.29 13.95
CA LEU A 109 -2.76 -19.78 14.98
C LEU A 109 -1.73 -18.71 15.35
N GLU A 110 -1.55 -18.51 16.65
CA GLU A 110 -0.49 -17.66 17.19
C GLU A 110 0.89 -18.24 16.82
N ARG A 111 1.89 -17.37 16.67
CA ARG A 111 3.28 -17.81 16.48
C ARG A 111 3.89 -18.23 17.81
N ASP A 112 3.67 -19.49 18.19
CA ASP A 112 4.45 -20.12 19.26
C ASP A 112 5.94 -20.23 18.85
N PRO A 113 6.93 -20.14 19.75
CA PRO A 113 8.36 -20.26 19.40
C PRO A 113 8.69 -21.58 18.70
N GLU A 114 7.95 -22.66 18.97
CA GLU A 114 8.06 -23.94 18.28
C GLU A 114 7.54 -23.89 16.83
N HIS A 115 6.42 -23.20 16.59
CA HIS A 115 5.91 -22.93 15.25
C HIS A 115 6.84 -22.03 14.44
N LYS A 116 7.57 -21.12 15.09
CA LYS A 116 8.59 -20.28 14.45
C LYS A 116 9.75 -21.15 13.92
N LYS A 117 10.23 -22.11 14.71
CA LYS A 117 11.21 -23.12 14.26
C LYS A 117 10.68 -23.96 13.11
N GLN A 118 9.41 -24.38 13.16
CA GLN A 118 8.79 -25.18 12.11
C GLN A 118 8.62 -24.38 10.79
N MET A 119 8.15 -23.13 10.84
CA MET A 119 8.09 -22.24 9.67
C MET A 119 9.49 -21.86 9.15
N GLU A 120 10.48 -21.66 10.03
CA GLU A 120 11.87 -21.44 9.62
C GLU A 120 12.48 -22.70 8.98
N THR A 121 12.02 -23.88 9.37
CA THR A 121 12.44 -25.16 8.78
C THR A 121 11.78 -25.34 7.42
N ILE A 122 10.47 -25.07 7.29
CA ILE A 122 9.71 -25.02 6.01
C ILE A 122 10.23 -23.90 5.08
N GLN A 123 10.78 -22.81 5.60
CA GLN A 123 11.46 -21.79 4.79
C GLN A 123 12.86 -22.21 4.33
N ARG A 124 13.53 -23.11 5.07
CA ARG A 124 14.86 -23.65 4.73
C ARG A 124 14.79 -24.83 3.76
N THR A 125 13.73 -25.62 3.83
CA THR A 125 13.40 -26.65 2.84
C THR A 125 12.39 -26.05 1.87
N HIS A 126 12.78 -25.73 0.64
CA HIS A 126 11.91 -25.19 -0.43
C HIS A 126 10.74 -26.12 -0.85
N THR A 127 10.26 -26.99 0.02
CA THR A 127 9.02 -27.76 -0.11
C THR A 127 7.87 -26.89 0.34
N ALA A 128 7.17 -26.29 -0.63
CA ALA A 128 5.88 -25.65 -0.38
C ALA A 128 4.97 -26.66 0.33
N ASP A 129 4.43 -26.28 1.49
CA ASP A 129 3.29 -26.97 2.07
C ASP A 129 2.07 -26.68 1.18
N ASP A 130 1.98 -27.45 0.09
CA ASP A 130 0.89 -27.40 -0.88
C ASP A 130 -0.35 -28.12 -0.35
N GLU A 131 -0.51 -28.34 0.95
CA GLU A 131 -1.78 -28.84 1.49
C GLU A 131 -2.67 -27.71 2.00
N ARG A 132 -2.07 -26.60 2.43
CA ARG A 132 -2.79 -25.48 3.05
C ARG A 132 -3.43 -24.55 2.02
N SER A 133 -4.55 -23.95 2.40
CA SER A 133 -5.10 -22.81 1.67
C SER A 133 -4.21 -21.57 1.85
N SER A 134 -3.91 -20.90 0.75
CA SER A 134 -3.05 -19.72 0.69
C SER A 134 -3.63 -18.51 1.43
N TRP A 135 -4.97 -18.40 1.55
CA TRP A 135 -5.59 -17.34 2.35
C TRP A 135 -5.28 -17.43 3.85
N ILE A 136 -5.03 -18.63 4.39
CA ILE A 136 -4.56 -18.79 5.79
C ILE A 136 -3.14 -18.22 5.94
N ILE A 137 -2.29 -18.47 4.96
CA ILE A 137 -0.92 -17.97 4.91
C ILE A 137 -0.94 -16.44 4.84
N LEU A 138 -1.85 -15.87 4.03
CA LEU A 138 -2.07 -14.44 3.94
C LEU A 138 -2.54 -13.84 5.28
N LEU A 139 -3.56 -14.40 5.92
CA LEU A 139 -4.06 -13.91 7.22
C LEU A 139 -2.96 -13.94 8.29
N SER A 140 -2.18 -15.03 8.35
CA SER A 140 -1.05 -15.15 9.27
C SER A 140 0.04 -14.11 8.99
N SER A 141 0.31 -13.83 7.72
CA SER A 141 1.28 -12.82 7.30
C SER A 141 0.82 -11.40 7.64
N LEU A 142 -0.47 -11.10 7.46
CA LEU A 142 -1.08 -9.83 7.84
C LEU A 142 -1.04 -9.60 9.36
N GLN A 143 -1.40 -10.61 10.16
CA GLN A 143 -1.26 -10.53 11.63
C GLN A 143 0.19 -10.30 12.05
N SER A 144 1.12 -11.03 11.42
CA SER A 144 2.55 -10.94 11.71
C SER A 144 3.12 -9.57 11.36
N ARG A 145 2.65 -8.97 10.27
CA ARG A 145 2.97 -7.60 9.89
C ARG A 145 2.54 -6.63 10.98
N GLU A 146 1.25 -6.65 11.34
CA GLU A 146 0.69 -5.76 12.38
C GLU A 146 1.46 -5.84 13.69
N LEU A 147 1.76 -7.05 14.15
CA LEU A 147 2.54 -7.26 15.36
C LEU A 147 3.95 -6.64 15.27
N GLN A 148 4.66 -6.87 14.16
CA GLN A 148 6.06 -6.45 14.01
C GLN A 148 6.22 -4.93 13.89
N PHE A 149 5.43 -4.27 13.03
CA PHE A 149 5.63 -2.83 12.84
C PHE A 149 5.15 -2.05 14.07
N ARG A 150 4.06 -2.47 14.74
CA ARG A 150 3.56 -1.78 15.94
C ARG A 150 4.56 -1.89 17.09
N ALA A 151 5.17 -3.06 17.27
CA ALA A 151 6.23 -3.26 18.25
C ALA A 151 7.46 -2.39 17.95
N LEU A 152 7.87 -2.27 16.69
CA LEU A 152 8.95 -1.38 16.28
C LEU A 152 8.60 0.10 16.53
N ASP A 153 7.39 0.51 16.15
CA ASP A 153 6.90 1.88 16.30
C ASP A 153 6.86 2.29 17.79
N GLU A 154 6.44 1.35 18.66
CA GLU A 154 6.53 1.49 20.11
C GLU A 154 7.97 1.57 20.62
N GLU A 155 8.86 0.69 20.15
CA GLU A 155 10.28 0.71 20.52
C GLU A 155 10.95 2.05 20.17
N VAL A 156 10.68 2.59 18.97
CA VAL A 156 11.21 3.89 18.53
C VAL A 156 10.65 5.03 19.38
N ARG A 157 9.38 4.97 19.79
CA ARG A 157 8.79 5.93 20.74
C ARG A 157 9.51 5.89 22.09
N LEU A 158 9.71 4.70 22.66
CA LEU A 158 10.29 4.53 24.00
C LEU A 158 11.77 4.95 24.08
N LYS A 159 12.50 4.93 22.96
CA LYS A 159 13.92 5.33 22.92
C LYS A 159 14.17 6.84 23.01
N ASN A 160 13.15 7.70 22.92
CA ASN A 160 13.34 9.16 22.95
C ASN A 160 13.32 9.69 24.41
N PRO A 161 14.46 10.16 24.96
CA PRO A 161 14.59 10.49 26.39
C PRO A 161 13.89 11.80 26.81
N ARG A 162 13.56 12.69 25.87
CA ARG A 162 12.81 13.94 26.17
C ARG A 162 11.29 13.75 26.21
N MET A 163 10.82 12.62 25.69
CA MET A 163 9.41 12.25 25.64
C MET A 163 9.09 11.40 26.90
N ASN A 164 9.20 12.01 28.08
CA ASN A 164 8.94 11.36 29.36
C ASN A 164 7.45 10.99 29.51
N GLY A 165 7.08 9.79 29.05
CA GLY A 165 5.86 9.08 29.42
C GLY A 165 4.54 9.61 28.84
N MET A 166 3.70 8.73 28.31
CA MET A 166 2.29 8.97 27.91
C MET A 166 2.00 9.55 26.51
N ILE A 167 2.88 9.38 25.51
CA ILE A 167 2.41 9.58 24.13
C ILE A 167 1.53 8.40 23.73
N LYS A 168 0.20 8.65 23.68
CA LYS A 168 -0.75 7.75 23.01
C LYS A 168 -0.18 7.40 21.63
N GLY A 169 -0.11 6.11 21.31
CA GLY A 169 0.36 5.66 20.00
C GLY A 169 -0.42 6.31 18.84
N PRO A 170 0.12 6.27 17.61
CA PRO A 170 -0.55 6.81 16.45
C PRO A 170 -1.91 6.16 16.27
N GLU A 171 -2.86 6.94 15.78
CA GLU A 171 -4.15 6.42 15.37
C GLU A 171 -3.99 5.87 13.94
N TYR A 172 -3.86 4.55 13.83
CA TYR A 172 -3.80 3.90 12.53
C TYR A 172 -5.18 4.01 11.84
N GLU A 173 -5.20 4.44 10.59
CA GLU A 173 -6.45 4.76 9.89
C GLU A 173 -7.02 3.57 9.12
N LEU A 174 -6.16 2.64 8.71
CA LEU A 174 -6.54 1.45 7.96
C LEU A 174 -6.31 0.17 8.76
N ALA A 175 -7.26 -0.76 8.62
CA ALA A 175 -7.09 -2.13 9.06
C ALA A 175 -7.70 -3.10 8.04
N VAL A 176 -7.13 -4.30 7.96
CA VAL A 176 -7.76 -5.41 7.25
C VAL A 176 -8.83 -5.99 8.17
N GLY A 177 -10.05 -6.11 7.68
CA GLY A 177 -11.11 -6.81 8.39
C GLY A 177 -11.54 -8.08 7.69
N VAL A 178 -11.95 -9.03 8.51
CA VAL A 178 -12.32 -10.38 8.18
C VAL A 178 -13.77 -10.60 8.61
N GLN A 179 -14.61 -10.99 7.67
CA GLN A 179 -15.99 -11.40 7.94
C GLN A 179 -16.14 -12.88 7.62
N VAL A 180 -16.82 -13.62 8.51
CA VAL A 180 -17.07 -15.05 8.33
C VAL A 180 -18.23 -15.26 7.35
N LYS A 181 -18.03 -16.11 6.33
CA LYS A 181 -19.07 -16.53 5.40
C LYS A 181 -19.21 -18.04 5.41
N THR A 182 -20.38 -18.52 5.80
CA THR A 182 -20.74 -19.93 5.72
C THR A 182 -21.04 -20.35 4.28
N ARG A 183 -20.46 -21.47 3.85
CA ARG A 183 -20.58 -22.06 2.51
C ARG A 183 -20.92 -23.54 2.62
N CYS A 184 -21.50 -24.07 1.54
CA CYS A 184 -21.73 -25.50 1.38
C CYS A 184 -20.88 -26.02 0.21
N TRP A 185 -20.23 -27.15 0.42
CA TRP A 185 -19.27 -27.73 -0.52
C TRP A 185 -19.91 -28.08 -1.88
N ASN A 186 -21.21 -28.35 -1.90
CA ASN A 186 -21.95 -28.65 -3.13
C ASN A 186 -21.98 -27.48 -4.13
N PHE A 187 -21.71 -26.25 -3.66
CA PHE A 187 -21.64 -25.05 -4.51
C PHE A 187 -20.21 -24.64 -4.85
N VAL A 188 -19.21 -25.43 -4.44
CA VAL A 188 -17.81 -25.21 -4.82
C VAL A 188 -17.60 -25.79 -6.23
N PRO A 189 -17.06 -25.01 -7.19
CA PRO A 189 -16.78 -25.51 -8.52
C PRO A 189 -15.84 -26.73 -8.48
N GLY A 190 -16.08 -27.72 -9.35
CA GLY A 190 -15.32 -28.97 -9.34
C GLY A 190 -13.82 -28.84 -9.60
N SER A 191 -13.39 -27.74 -10.25
CA SER A 191 -11.99 -27.38 -10.46
C SER A 191 -11.27 -26.94 -9.18
N VAL A 192 -12.02 -26.54 -8.16
CA VAL A 192 -11.48 -26.06 -6.89
C VAL A 192 -11.38 -27.21 -5.91
N ILE A 193 -10.18 -27.44 -5.41
CA ILE A 193 -9.89 -28.54 -4.49
C ILE A 193 -9.87 -28.12 -3.02
N ARG A 194 -9.77 -26.83 -2.71
CA ARG A 194 -9.69 -26.29 -1.33
C ARG A 194 -10.70 -25.16 -1.10
N PRO A 195 -11.15 -24.93 0.15
CA PRO A 195 -11.93 -23.74 0.50
C PRO A 195 -11.21 -22.45 0.09
N TYR A 196 -11.92 -21.51 -0.54
CA TYR A 196 -11.37 -20.23 -0.94
C TYR A 196 -11.97 -19.06 -0.14
N ALA A 197 -11.14 -18.06 0.13
CA ALA A 197 -11.57 -16.77 0.64
C ALA A 197 -12.13 -15.89 -0.48
N THR A 198 -12.87 -14.84 -0.12
CA THR A 198 -13.41 -13.86 -1.07
C THR A 198 -12.92 -12.46 -0.71
N THR A 199 -12.49 -11.71 -1.71
CA THR A 199 -12.14 -10.29 -1.58
C THR A 199 -12.51 -9.57 -2.88
N THR A 200 -12.13 -8.30 -3.05
CA THR A 200 -12.30 -7.57 -4.30
C THR A 200 -10.94 -7.22 -4.90
N ILE A 201 -10.90 -6.92 -6.20
CA ILE A 201 -9.66 -6.54 -6.88
C ILE A 201 -9.01 -5.30 -6.23
N SER A 202 -9.81 -4.31 -5.84
CA SER A 202 -9.33 -3.13 -5.10
C SER A 202 -8.65 -3.51 -3.77
N TYR A 203 -9.33 -4.32 -2.96
CA TYR A 203 -8.81 -4.72 -1.65
C TYR A 203 -7.56 -5.59 -1.75
N ILE A 204 -7.43 -6.48 -2.73
CA ILE A 204 -6.20 -7.25 -2.87
C ILE A 204 -5.02 -6.34 -3.23
N ILE A 205 -5.21 -5.36 -4.13
CA ILE A 205 -4.17 -4.39 -4.49
C ILE A 205 -3.71 -3.61 -3.26
N GLU A 206 -4.67 -3.06 -2.51
CA GLU A 206 -4.41 -2.29 -1.29
C GLU A 206 -3.75 -3.15 -0.19
N MET A 207 -4.18 -4.41 0.00
CA MET A 207 -3.57 -5.33 0.97
C MET A 207 -2.12 -5.66 0.60
N MET A 208 -1.82 -5.81 -0.68
CA MET A 208 -0.46 -6.10 -1.14
C MET A 208 0.47 -4.93 -0.96
N ALA A 209 -0.01 -3.73 -1.27
CA ALA A 209 0.70 -2.50 -0.96
C ALA A 209 1.02 -2.42 0.54
N LEU A 210 0.04 -2.67 1.43
CA LEU A 210 0.29 -2.69 2.88
C LEU A 210 1.38 -3.70 3.26
N MET A 211 1.38 -4.90 2.67
CA MET A 211 2.38 -5.94 2.91
C MET A 211 3.78 -5.63 2.34
N GLY A 212 3.95 -4.54 1.59
CA GLY A 212 5.19 -4.22 0.88
C GLY A 212 5.42 -5.14 -0.32
N ILE A 213 4.34 -5.61 -0.93
CA ILE A 213 4.33 -6.44 -2.13
C ILE A 213 3.88 -5.57 -3.30
N TYR A 214 4.71 -5.49 -4.34
CA TYR A 214 4.47 -4.64 -5.50
C TYR A 214 4.24 -5.48 -6.76
N TRP A 215 3.46 -4.92 -7.69
CA TRP A 215 3.08 -5.62 -8.92
C TRP A 215 4.22 -5.64 -9.93
N ARG A 216 4.56 -6.83 -10.43
CA ARG A 216 5.52 -7.02 -11.53
C ARG A 216 4.81 -7.18 -12.87
N VAL A 217 3.71 -7.91 -12.88
CA VAL A 217 2.83 -8.10 -14.04
C VAL A 217 1.41 -7.80 -13.58
N PHE A 218 0.73 -6.93 -14.32
CA PHE A 218 -0.67 -6.61 -14.09
C PHE A 218 -1.38 -6.53 -15.44
N ASP A 219 -1.79 -7.69 -15.96
CA ASP A 219 -2.55 -7.77 -17.21
C ASP A 219 -4.03 -7.92 -16.90
N GLN A 220 -4.81 -6.85 -17.10
CA GLN A 220 -6.25 -6.85 -16.90
C GLN A 220 -7.01 -7.61 -18.01
N SER A 221 -6.44 -7.72 -19.21
CA SER A 221 -7.11 -8.37 -20.35
C SER A 221 -7.15 -9.88 -20.16
N GLN A 222 -6.03 -10.45 -19.70
CA GLN A 222 -5.92 -11.89 -19.42
C GLN A 222 -6.10 -12.24 -17.93
N TRP A 223 -6.22 -11.23 -17.06
CA TRP A 223 -6.19 -11.38 -15.60
C TRP A 223 -4.96 -12.17 -15.11
N MET A 224 -3.83 -12.00 -15.79
CA MET A 224 -2.53 -12.51 -15.36
C MET A 224 -1.88 -11.48 -14.45
N LEU A 225 -1.89 -11.78 -13.16
CA LEU A 225 -1.43 -10.91 -12.10
C LEU A 225 -0.27 -11.60 -11.40
N ARG A 226 0.84 -10.88 -11.27
CA ARG A 226 2.01 -11.32 -10.50
C ARG A 226 2.57 -10.18 -9.68
N ALA A 227 2.68 -10.40 -8.39
CA ALA A 227 3.30 -9.46 -7.46
C ALA A 227 4.39 -10.16 -6.65
N GLU A 228 5.40 -9.42 -6.27
CA GLU A 228 6.45 -9.92 -5.39
C GLU A 228 6.94 -8.81 -4.47
N GLY A 229 7.39 -9.17 -3.28
CA GLY A 229 7.93 -8.23 -2.32
C GLY A 229 7.93 -8.81 -0.92
N ASN A 230 8.83 -8.32 -0.08
CA ASN A 230 8.91 -8.71 1.33
C ASN A 230 8.88 -10.24 1.61
N GLY A 231 9.58 -11.01 0.77
CA GLY A 231 9.66 -12.47 0.88
C GLY A 231 8.40 -13.24 0.46
N SER A 232 7.42 -12.57 -0.17
CA SER A 232 6.16 -13.17 -0.61
C SER A 232 5.94 -12.96 -2.11
N ILE A 233 5.19 -13.87 -2.73
CA ILE A 233 4.79 -13.83 -4.13
C ILE A 233 3.29 -14.07 -4.23
N ILE A 234 2.67 -13.36 -5.16
CA ILE A 234 1.30 -13.59 -5.61
C ILE A 234 1.29 -13.96 -7.08
N THR A 235 0.47 -14.93 -7.41
CA THR A 235 0.13 -15.31 -8.78
C THR A 235 -1.37 -15.48 -8.90
N SER A 236 -1.95 -15.07 -10.02
CA SER A 236 -3.35 -15.37 -10.35
C SER A 236 -3.49 -16.48 -11.37
N GLU A 237 -4.64 -17.14 -11.33
CA GLU A 237 -5.15 -18.02 -12.37
C GLU A 237 -6.65 -17.76 -12.59
N VAL A 238 -7.13 -17.97 -13.82
CA VAL A 238 -8.54 -17.81 -14.15
C VAL A 238 -9.23 -19.17 -14.04
N VAL A 239 -10.07 -19.33 -13.02
CA VAL A 239 -10.84 -20.55 -12.77
C VAL A 239 -12.20 -20.45 -13.44
N ARG A 240 -12.50 -21.43 -14.31
CA ARG A 240 -13.79 -21.52 -15.02
C ARG A 240 -14.96 -21.51 -14.03
N ASN A 241 -15.98 -20.69 -14.32
CA ASN A 241 -17.20 -20.53 -13.50
C ASN A 241 -16.99 -19.95 -12.10
N LEU A 242 -15.78 -19.49 -11.76
CA LEU A 242 -15.51 -18.78 -10.51
C LEU A 242 -15.00 -17.36 -10.78
N GLY A 243 -13.95 -17.23 -11.59
CA GLY A 243 -13.29 -15.95 -11.88
C GLY A 243 -11.80 -16.01 -11.56
N VAL A 244 -11.22 -14.88 -11.17
CA VAL A 244 -9.80 -14.76 -10.83
C VAL A 244 -9.55 -15.36 -9.44
N MET A 245 -8.71 -16.38 -9.38
CA MET A 245 -8.20 -16.97 -8.15
C MET A 245 -6.74 -16.58 -7.96
N ILE A 246 -6.39 -16.18 -6.75
CA ILE A 246 -5.03 -15.78 -6.37
C ILE A 246 -4.46 -16.81 -5.40
N THR A 247 -3.19 -17.10 -5.58
CA THR A 247 -2.39 -17.90 -4.67
C THR A 247 -1.33 -17.01 -4.03
N PHE A 248 -1.32 -16.98 -2.69
CA PHE A 248 -0.32 -16.29 -1.89
C PHE A 248 0.74 -17.27 -1.36
N THR A 249 2.01 -17.03 -1.66
CA THR A 249 3.11 -17.92 -1.28
C THR A 249 4.23 -17.15 -0.60
N ILE A 250 4.77 -17.69 0.49
CA ILE A 250 5.97 -17.17 1.15
C ILE A 250 7.18 -17.89 0.55
N VAL A 251 8.08 -17.13 -0.07
CA VAL A 251 9.28 -17.66 -0.74
C VAL A 251 10.57 -17.33 0.03
N GLY A 252 10.52 -16.32 0.91
CA GLY A 252 11.67 -15.88 1.69
C GLY A 252 11.27 -15.30 3.05
N LYS A 253 12.27 -14.76 3.75
CA LYS A 253 12.07 -14.11 5.03
C LYS A 253 11.41 -12.73 4.83
N SER A 254 10.27 -12.51 5.46
CA SER A 254 9.64 -11.20 5.54
C SER A 254 10.22 -10.37 6.68
N ASN A 255 10.38 -9.07 6.43
CA ASN A 255 10.76 -8.07 7.41
C ASN A 255 9.73 -6.93 7.36
N PHE A 256 8.79 -6.93 8.29
CA PHE A 256 7.75 -5.89 8.38
C PHE A 256 8.14 -4.77 9.34
N GLY A 257 9.44 -4.51 9.52
CA GLY A 257 9.94 -3.43 10.35
C GLY A 257 9.78 -2.05 9.70
N ARG A 258 10.91 -1.38 9.44
CA ARG A 258 10.92 0.00 8.91
C ARG A 258 10.39 0.13 7.48
N ASP A 259 10.42 -0.97 6.73
CA ASP A 259 9.91 -1.01 5.36
C ASP A 259 8.38 -1.21 5.32
N ALA A 260 7.70 -1.19 6.48
CA ALA A 260 6.24 -1.29 6.54
C ALA A 260 5.57 -0.03 5.98
N VAL A 261 4.62 -0.26 5.07
CA VAL A 261 3.82 0.81 4.46
C VAL A 261 2.87 1.45 5.47
N ILE A 262 2.79 2.78 5.44
CA ILE A 262 1.93 3.57 6.32
C ILE A 262 0.45 3.17 6.10
N PRO A 263 -0.28 2.79 7.17
CA PRO A 263 -1.70 2.45 7.08
C PRO A 263 -2.59 3.71 7.15
N SER A 264 -2.41 4.63 6.21
CA SER A 264 -3.27 5.82 6.01
C SER A 264 -4.33 5.56 4.95
N ASN A 265 -5.51 6.18 5.04
CA ASN A 265 -6.57 6.04 4.03
C ASN A 265 -6.10 6.43 2.63
N HIS A 266 -5.23 7.44 2.52
CA HIS A 266 -4.69 7.91 1.26
C HIS A 266 -3.80 6.86 0.56
N THR A 267 -3.25 5.89 1.29
CA THR A 267 -2.55 4.72 0.72
C THR A 267 -3.42 3.99 -0.30
N LYS A 268 -4.75 3.97 -0.11
CA LYS A 268 -5.69 3.38 -1.07
C LYS A 268 -5.61 4.04 -2.44
N GLU A 269 -5.37 5.34 -2.48
CA GLU A 269 -5.37 6.13 -3.72
C GLU A 269 -4.04 5.98 -4.47
N LEU A 270 -2.93 5.99 -3.71
CA LEU A 270 -1.58 5.84 -4.24
C LEU A 270 -1.40 4.52 -4.99
N CYS A 271 -2.06 3.46 -4.54
CA CYS A 271 -2.03 2.14 -5.19
C CYS A 271 -2.51 2.16 -6.65
N PHE A 272 -3.29 3.18 -7.03
CA PHE A 272 -3.87 3.37 -8.37
C PHE A 272 -3.26 4.58 -9.09
N GLY A 273 -2.12 5.07 -8.61
CA GLY A 273 -1.38 6.21 -9.13
C GLY A 273 -1.97 7.58 -8.79
N SER A 274 -3.08 7.64 -8.06
CA SER A 274 -3.74 8.87 -7.64
C SER A 274 -3.06 9.43 -6.40
N VAL A 275 -2.68 10.71 -6.42
CA VAL A 275 -2.01 11.39 -5.31
C VAL A 275 -2.92 12.49 -4.76
N PRO A 276 -3.37 12.41 -3.50
CA PRO A 276 -4.14 13.47 -2.88
C PRO A 276 -3.33 14.77 -2.83
N ASN A 277 -3.92 15.89 -3.24
CA ASN A 277 -3.24 17.18 -3.32
C ASN A 277 -3.73 18.19 -2.27
N ILE A 278 -2.91 19.18 -1.94
CA ILE A 278 -3.20 20.16 -0.88
C ILE A 278 -4.46 20.99 -1.12
N PHE A 279 -4.96 21.09 -2.36
CA PHE A 279 -6.14 21.89 -2.71
C PHE A 279 -7.46 21.07 -2.78
N GLU A 280 -7.46 19.79 -2.38
CA GLU A 280 -8.65 18.92 -2.44
C GLU A 280 -9.70 19.21 -1.38
N ASP A 281 -9.31 19.75 -0.22
CA ASP A 281 -10.24 20.02 0.87
C ASP A 281 -11.04 21.28 0.52
N GLY A 282 -12.30 21.09 0.12
CA GLY A 282 -13.13 22.05 -0.62
C GLY A 282 -13.46 23.39 0.05
N GLU A 283 -12.78 23.80 1.13
CA GLU A 283 -12.86 25.17 1.63
C GLU A 283 -12.19 26.15 0.65
N ASP A 284 -11.08 25.78 0.01
CA ASP A 284 -10.34 26.69 -0.90
C ASP A 284 -10.96 26.80 -2.29
N LEU A 285 -11.62 25.73 -2.76
CA LEU A 285 -12.45 25.77 -3.98
C LEU A 285 -13.68 26.68 -3.83
N ALA A 286 -14.12 26.93 -2.60
CA ALA A 286 -15.25 27.81 -2.30
C ALA A 286 -14.83 29.27 -2.05
N LYS A 287 -13.58 29.52 -1.64
CA LYS A 287 -13.04 30.87 -1.37
C LYS A 287 -12.82 31.68 -2.66
N ASP A 288 -12.38 31.04 -3.75
CA ASP A 288 -12.06 31.72 -5.01
C ASP A 288 -12.84 31.17 -6.21
N SER A 289 -13.58 32.04 -6.92
CA SER A 289 -14.37 31.67 -8.12
C SER A 289 -13.52 31.28 -9.33
N VAL A 290 -12.19 31.41 -9.23
CA VAL A 290 -11.19 31.17 -10.29
C VAL A 290 -10.39 29.88 -10.03
N SER A 291 -10.57 29.23 -8.88
CA SER A 291 -9.87 28.00 -8.53
C SER A 291 -10.18 26.87 -9.53
N GLN A 292 -9.13 26.17 -9.97
CA GLN A 292 -9.26 25.06 -10.91
C GLN A 292 -9.25 23.71 -10.19
N SER A 293 -9.94 22.72 -10.76
CA SER A 293 -9.87 21.35 -10.25
C SER A 293 -8.50 20.76 -10.57
N LEU A 294 -7.66 20.57 -9.54
CA LEU A 294 -6.38 19.91 -9.67
C LEU A 294 -6.53 18.40 -9.50
N PHE A 295 -5.97 17.62 -10.42
CA PHE A 295 -5.94 16.17 -10.34
C PHE A 295 -4.51 15.67 -10.55
N LEU A 296 -3.97 14.96 -9.55
CA LEU A 296 -2.64 14.36 -9.64
C LEU A 296 -2.76 12.85 -9.80
N ASN A 297 -2.41 12.33 -10.99
CA ASN A 297 -2.32 10.91 -11.24
C ASN A 297 -1.14 10.53 -12.13
N PHE A 298 -0.27 9.67 -11.61
CA PHE A 298 0.97 9.25 -12.26
C PHE A 298 0.98 7.75 -12.61
N GLY A 299 -0.19 7.09 -12.60
CA GLY A 299 -0.30 5.64 -12.76
C GLY A 299 -0.13 5.12 -14.19
N SER A 300 -0.37 5.97 -15.20
CA SER A 300 -0.18 5.70 -16.63
C SER A 300 0.32 6.94 -17.35
N GLN A 301 0.89 6.77 -18.54
CA GLN A 301 1.33 7.89 -19.37
C GLN A 301 0.17 8.86 -19.68
N ASP A 302 -0.99 8.35 -20.05
CA ASP A 302 -2.19 9.17 -20.31
C ASP A 302 -2.62 9.96 -19.07
N ASN A 303 -2.55 9.35 -17.87
CA ASN A 303 -2.88 10.04 -16.63
C ASN A 303 -1.86 11.14 -16.30
N VAL A 304 -0.58 10.92 -16.62
CA VAL A 304 0.47 11.94 -16.45
C VAL A 304 0.18 13.13 -17.36
N GLU A 305 -0.19 12.90 -18.62
CA GLU A 305 -0.56 13.98 -19.56
C GLU A 305 -1.73 14.81 -19.01
N LEU A 306 -2.81 14.16 -18.57
CA LEU A 306 -3.95 14.84 -17.94
C LEU A 306 -3.56 15.60 -16.67
N THR A 307 -2.62 15.07 -15.88
CA THR A 307 -2.10 15.76 -14.69
C THR A 307 -1.38 17.04 -15.08
N LEU A 308 -0.49 16.97 -16.07
CA LEU A 308 0.27 18.12 -16.56
C LEU A 308 -0.64 19.18 -17.20
N GLU A 309 -1.66 18.76 -17.94
CA GLU A 309 -2.69 19.66 -18.47
C GLU A 309 -3.47 20.34 -17.33
N SER A 310 -3.86 19.59 -16.29
CA SER A 310 -4.59 20.15 -15.13
C SER A 310 -3.76 21.13 -14.30
N LEU A 311 -2.42 21.00 -14.32
CA LEU A 311 -1.52 21.98 -13.71
C LEU A 311 -1.45 23.29 -14.53
N GLY A 312 -1.80 23.25 -15.81
CA GLY A 312 -1.68 24.37 -16.75
C GLY A 312 -0.43 24.32 -17.64
N CYS A 313 0.21 23.16 -17.78
CA CYS A 313 1.37 23.02 -18.67
C CYS A 313 0.97 23.05 -20.15
N ILE A 314 1.81 23.67 -20.99
CA ILE A 314 1.60 23.75 -22.45
C ILE A 314 1.93 22.42 -23.17
N PRO A 315 1.36 22.14 -24.35
CA PRO A 315 1.64 20.90 -25.08
C PRO A 315 3.13 20.65 -25.39
N GLU A 316 3.91 21.70 -25.66
CA GLU A 316 5.35 21.59 -25.91
C GLU A 316 6.11 21.08 -24.68
N PHE A 317 5.62 21.40 -23.48
CA PHE A 317 6.16 20.86 -22.23
C PHE A 317 5.90 19.37 -22.11
N ILE A 318 4.69 18.92 -22.44
CA ILE A 318 4.29 17.51 -22.34
C ILE A 318 5.18 16.65 -23.24
N GLU A 319 5.48 17.10 -24.45
CA GLU A 319 6.39 16.41 -25.37
C GLU A 319 7.84 16.36 -24.84
N ARG A 320 8.32 17.44 -24.22
CA ARG A 320 9.63 17.44 -23.55
C ARG A 320 9.68 16.48 -22.36
N TYR A 321 8.64 16.44 -21.55
CA TYR A 321 8.52 15.54 -20.40
C TYR A 321 8.56 14.07 -20.85
N LYS A 322 7.85 13.73 -21.93
CA LYS A 322 7.87 12.39 -22.55
C LYS A 322 9.29 11.97 -22.97
N LYS A 323 10.06 12.91 -23.54
CA LYS A 323 11.44 12.65 -24.00
C LYS A 323 12.40 12.43 -22.82
N ASN A 324 12.44 13.36 -21.86
CA ASN A 324 13.26 13.22 -20.66
C ASN A 324 12.68 14.03 -19.48
N HIS A 325 12.48 13.36 -18.35
CA HIS A 325 11.95 13.94 -17.11
C HIS A 325 12.71 13.47 -15.86
N LYS A 326 13.97 13.03 -16.02
CA LYS A 326 14.74 12.44 -14.91
C LYS A 326 16.07 13.15 -14.74
N HIS A 327 16.30 13.66 -13.54
CA HIS A 327 17.61 14.10 -13.05
C HIS A 327 18.06 13.17 -11.91
N LEU A 328 18.21 13.69 -10.69
CA LEU A 328 18.53 12.94 -9.47
C LEU A 328 17.40 11.97 -9.09
N PHE A 329 16.17 12.45 -9.32
CA PHE A 329 14.93 11.69 -9.27
C PHE A 329 13.99 12.22 -10.36
N PRO A 330 12.92 11.49 -10.72
CA PRO A 330 11.94 11.93 -11.69
C PRO A 330 11.16 13.17 -11.25
N VAL A 331 10.83 14.05 -12.20
CA VAL A 331 10.03 15.28 -11.98
C VAL A 331 8.65 14.99 -11.38
N SER A 332 8.08 13.80 -11.62
CA SER A 332 6.83 13.37 -10.98
C SER A 332 6.92 13.39 -9.44
N PHE A 333 8.08 13.04 -8.87
CA PHE A 333 8.29 13.11 -7.42
C PHE A 333 8.49 14.54 -6.91
N GLU A 334 8.95 15.48 -7.74
CA GLU A 334 8.95 16.91 -7.40
C GLU A 334 7.53 17.42 -7.24
N ILE A 335 6.66 17.13 -8.22
CA ILE A 335 5.24 17.54 -8.18
C ILE A 335 4.56 16.94 -6.95
N ILE A 336 4.80 15.66 -6.66
CA ILE A 336 4.25 14.99 -5.46
C ILE A 336 4.76 15.65 -4.18
N GLY A 337 6.04 15.96 -4.07
CA GLY A 337 6.59 16.63 -2.89
C GLY A 337 6.10 18.07 -2.72
N MET A 338 5.91 18.80 -3.82
CA MET A 338 5.42 20.18 -3.80
C MET A 338 3.92 20.25 -3.46
N LEU A 339 3.09 19.40 -4.07
CA LEU A 339 1.63 19.55 -4.04
C LEU A 339 0.88 18.42 -3.33
N GLY A 340 1.53 17.29 -3.03
CA GLY A 340 0.89 16.14 -2.40
C GLY A 340 0.61 16.36 -0.91
N LYS A 341 -0.53 15.86 -0.42
CA LYS A 341 -0.85 15.85 1.02
C LYS A 341 0.18 15.06 1.82
N VAL A 342 0.36 15.43 3.09
CA VAL A 342 1.26 14.70 4.00
C VAL A 342 0.55 13.43 4.46
N LEU A 343 1.18 12.28 4.26
CA LEU A 343 0.58 10.95 4.53
C LEU A 343 1.10 10.33 5.84
N ARG A 344 2.16 10.91 6.38
CA ARG A 344 2.79 10.47 7.63
C ARG A 344 1.78 10.50 8.77
N LEU A 345 1.66 9.39 9.49
CA LEU A 345 0.92 9.35 10.75
C LEU A 345 1.74 10.02 11.86
N ARG A 346 1.18 11.07 12.48
CA ARG A 346 1.76 11.71 13.66
C ARG A 346 2.05 10.67 14.74
N LYS A 347 3.21 10.79 15.39
CA LYS A 347 3.74 9.88 16.43
C LYS A 347 4.13 8.48 15.93
N SER A 348 4.13 8.26 14.63
CA SER A 348 4.69 7.06 14.01
C SER A 348 6.07 7.32 13.41
N ALA A 349 6.88 6.28 13.37
CA ALA A 349 8.18 6.23 12.70
C ALA A 349 8.11 5.67 11.27
N LEU A 350 6.92 5.28 10.80
CA LEU A 350 6.70 4.75 9.46
C LEU A 350 6.82 5.84 8.40
N ARG A 351 7.45 5.50 7.28
CA ARG A 351 7.72 6.42 6.16
C ARG A 351 7.38 5.83 4.79
N MET A 352 7.28 4.51 4.69
CA MET A 352 7.07 3.87 3.40
C MET A 352 5.65 4.09 2.90
N ILE A 353 5.52 4.45 1.64
CA ILE A 353 4.25 4.53 0.93
C ILE A 353 4.33 3.77 -0.40
N PRO A 354 3.19 3.36 -0.99
CA PRO A 354 3.18 2.79 -2.34
C PRO A 354 3.63 3.83 -3.35
N ASN A 355 4.37 3.42 -4.38
CA ASN A 355 4.81 4.32 -5.43
C ASN A 355 3.67 4.60 -6.43
N PRO A 356 3.12 5.83 -6.49
CA PRO A 356 2.03 6.15 -7.40
C PRO A 356 2.50 6.39 -8.84
N THR A 357 3.81 6.39 -9.10
CA THR A 357 4.40 6.74 -10.40
C THR A 357 4.83 5.50 -11.20
N GLN A 358 4.97 5.64 -12.52
CA GLN A 358 5.57 4.60 -13.37
C GLN A 358 7.11 4.52 -13.29
N ASP A 359 7.72 5.42 -12.50
CA ASP A 359 9.17 5.55 -12.38
C ASP A 359 9.71 4.90 -11.11
N TYR A 360 10.98 4.50 -11.15
CA TYR A 360 11.65 3.94 -9.99
C TYR A 360 12.22 5.02 -9.07
N TRP A 361 12.05 4.81 -7.77
CA TRP A 361 12.69 5.63 -6.74
C TRP A 361 14.10 5.10 -6.41
N LEU A 362 15.11 5.57 -7.15
CA LEU A 362 16.48 5.04 -7.09
C LEU A 362 17.37 5.72 -6.02
N LYS A 363 16.77 6.15 -4.91
CA LYS A 363 17.47 6.81 -3.80
C LYS A 363 18.48 5.88 -3.10
N LYS A 364 18.14 4.60 -2.90
CA LYS A 364 19.00 3.59 -2.28
C LYS A 364 19.09 2.32 -3.12
N VAL A 365 20.06 2.27 -4.05
CA VAL A 365 20.25 1.11 -4.93
C VAL A 365 21.09 0.01 -4.26
N GLY A 366 22.08 0.38 -3.44
CA GLY A 366 22.99 -0.53 -2.74
C GLY A 366 23.08 -0.28 -1.23
N ALA A 367 24.21 -0.66 -0.63
CA ALA A 367 24.44 -0.51 0.82
C ALA A 367 24.46 0.96 1.28
N LYS A 368 24.90 1.87 0.40
CA LYS A 368 24.90 3.32 0.63
C LYS A 368 23.83 3.99 -0.25
N PRO A 369 23.19 5.06 0.23
CA PRO A 369 22.27 5.84 -0.60
C PRO A 369 23.01 6.46 -1.78
N SER A 370 22.38 6.44 -2.95
CA SER A 370 22.87 7.06 -4.17
C SER A 370 22.94 8.59 -4.03
N TRP A 371 22.03 9.16 -3.25
CA TRP A 371 21.93 10.58 -2.94
C TRP A 371 21.12 10.79 -1.66
N ARG A 372 21.21 11.97 -1.05
CA ARG A 372 20.59 12.28 0.25
C ARG A 372 19.79 13.56 0.22
N ILE A 373 18.60 13.54 0.82
CA ILE A 373 17.75 14.75 0.91
C ILE A 373 18.32 15.72 1.94
N THR A 374 18.93 15.20 3.01
CA THR A 374 19.64 16.03 3.99
C THR A 374 20.71 16.90 3.34
N LYS A 375 21.45 16.39 2.35
CA LYS A 375 22.41 17.18 1.58
C LYS A 375 21.76 18.21 0.65
N LEU A 376 20.64 17.87 0.01
CA LEU A 376 19.85 18.83 -0.76
C LEU A 376 19.39 19.97 0.15
N MET A 377 18.91 19.64 1.35
CA MET A 377 18.44 20.64 2.31
C MET A 377 19.59 21.51 2.84
N THR A 378 20.78 20.96 3.12
CA THR A 378 21.96 21.77 3.45
C THR A 378 22.32 22.75 2.33
N GLY A 379 22.30 22.29 1.06
CA GLY A 379 22.53 23.15 -0.09
C GLY A 379 21.44 24.23 -0.23
N PHE A 380 20.20 23.86 0.02
CA PHE A 380 19.04 24.76 -0.05
C PHE A 380 19.15 25.87 1.00
N GLN A 381 19.44 25.51 2.25
CA GLN A 381 19.62 26.47 3.34
C GLN A 381 20.77 27.44 3.07
N LYS A 382 21.90 26.95 2.56
CA LYS A 382 23.02 27.80 2.17
C LYS A 382 22.59 28.85 1.13
N LYS A 383 21.94 28.41 0.04
CA LYS A 383 21.46 29.31 -1.02
C LYS A 383 20.36 30.25 -0.56
N LEU A 384 19.52 29.80 0.38
CA LEU A 384 18.46 30.62 0.95
C LEU A 384 19.03 31.76 1.81
N THR A 385 20.08 31.49 2.60
CA THR A 385 20.81 32.54 3.33
C THR A 385 21.47 33.54 2.37
N GLU A 386 22.14 33.08 1.31
CA GLU A 386 22.73 33.95 0.28
C GLU A 386 21.66 34.86 -0.38
N LEU A 387 20.49 34.31 -0.71
CA LEU A 387 19.37 35.07 -1.27
C LEU A 387 18.83 36.11 -0.28
N SER A 388 18.70 35.74 1.00
CA SER A 388 18.22 36.63 2.05
C SER A 388 19.15 37.83 2.28
N GLU A 389 20.45 37.63 2.13
CA GLU A 389 21.45 38.69 2.23
C GLU A 389 21.44 39.62 1.00
N LEU A 390 21.27 39.05 -0.20
CA LEU A 390 21.28 39.80 -1.47
C LEU A 390 20.06 40.71 -1.65
N GLU A 391 18.86 40.21 -1.36
CA GLU A 391 17.60 40.95 -1.55
C GLU A 391 17.30 41.91 -0.39
N GLY A 392 18.14 41.97 0.64
CA GLY A 392 17.97 42.93 1.74
C GLY A 392 16.73 42.68 2.60
N TYR A 393 16.15 41.47 2.56
CA TYR A 393 15.04 41.07 3.44
C TYR A 393 15.38 41.21 4.94
N SER A 394 16.66 41.41 5.29
CA SER A 394 17.16 41.74 6.63
C SER A 394 16.69 43.11 7.18
N ASP A 395 16.25 44.06 6.36
CA ASP A 395 15.93 45.42 6.84
C ASP A 395 14.42 45.67 7.12
N MET A 396 13.53 44.77 6.68
CA MET A 396 12.07 44.87 6.94
C MET A 396 11.59 43.73 7.85
N HIS A 397 11.14 44.08 9.06
CA HIS A 397 10.40 43.20 9.99
C HIS A 397 10.88 41.73 10.05
N LEU A 398 12.13 41.54 10.51
CA LEU A 398 12.85 40.26 10.70
C LEU A 398 11.96 39.09 11.14
N ASP A 399 11.09 39.33 12.13
CA ASP A 399 10.32 38.28 12.81
C ASP A 399 9.10 37.77 12.02
N LYS A 400 8.80 38.34 10.85
CA LYS A 400 7.60 38.01 10.05
C LYS A 400 7.86 37.55 8.63
N HIS A 401 9.08 37.67 8.11
CA HIS A 401 9.33 37.28 6.72
C HIS A 401 9.41 35.75 6.58
N VAL A 402 8.66 35.19 5.62
CA VAL A 402 8.48 33.74 5.45
C VAL A 402 9.82 33.03 5.19
N ILE A 403 10.72 33.63 4.41
CA ILE A 403 12.05 33.05 4.13
C ILE A 403 12.88 32.89 5.42
N PHE A 404 12.88 33.91 6.29
CA PHE A 404 13.64 33.85 7.54
C PHE A 404 13.05 32.78 8.48
N SER A 405 11.72 32.69 8.52
CA SER A 405 11.00 31.64 9.26
C SER A 405 11.40 30.23 8.79
N ILE A 406 11.56 30.01 7.48
CA ILE A 406 12.02 28.72 6.93
C ILE A 406 13.46 28.40 7.35
N ILE A 407 14.35 29.40 7.37
CA ILE A 407 15.75 29.24 7.80
C ILE A 407 15.80 28.83 9.28
N GLU A 408 15.15 29.60 10.17
CA GLU A 408 15.14 29.29 11.62
C GLU A 408 14.53 27.92 11.91
N LYS A 409 13.39 27.59 11.28
CA LYS A 409 12.74 26.28 11.46
C LYS A 409 13.67 25.12 11.13
N TRP A 410 14.44 25.23 10.04
CA TRP A 410 15.37 24.16 9.69
C TRP A 410 16.58 24.11 10.63
N GLN A 411 17.09 25.26 11.08
CA GLN A 411 18.16 25.30 12.10
C GLN A 411 17.72 24.64 13.40
N ASP A 412 16.47 24.86 13.83
CA ASP A 412 15.86 24.19 14.98
C ASP A 412 15.79 22.68 14.78
N ILE A 413 15.35 22.21 13.60
CA ILE A 413 15.32 20.78 13.26
C ILE A 413 16.71 20.17 13.28
N GLU A 414 17.71 20.86 12.71
CA GLU A 414 19.09 20.40 12.66
C GLU A 414 19.73 20.34 14.06
N SER A 415 19.36 21.27 14.96
CA SER A 415 19.85 21.33 16.34
C SER A 415 19.49 20.09 17.17
N LEU A 416 18.40 19.40 16.82
CA LEU A 416 18.00 18.13 17.45
C LEU A 416 18.98 16.99 17.16
N GLY A 417 19.74 17.14 16.07
CA GLY A 417 20.74 16.18 15.62
C GLY A 417 20.13 14.91 15.04
N TYR A 418 20.69 14.44 13.93
CA TYR A 418 20.37 13.14 13.37
C TYR A 418 21.62 12.52 12.73
N ILE A 419 21.83 11.22 12.96
CA ILE A 419 23.00 10.49 12.45
C ILE A 419 22.81 10.11 10.97
N ASP A 420 21.58 9.79 10.59
CA ASP A 420 21.23 9.31 9.26
C ASP A 420 19.77 9.60 8.93
N GLU A 421 19.49 10.02 7.69
CA GLU A 421 18.15 10.36 7.23
C GLU A 421 17.21 9.14 7.17
N TYR A 422 17.71 7.90 7.25
CA TYR A 422 16.89 6.68 7.38
C TYR A 422 16.55 6.33 8.84
N ASN A 423 17.16 7.04 9.81
CA ASN A 423 17.02 6.81 11.25
C ASN A 423 16.57 8.09 11.97
N LEU A 424 15.71 8.89 11.35
CA LEU A 424 15.18 10.11 11.99
C LEU A 424 14.44 9.74 13.27
N GLY A 425 14.81 10.37 14.39
CA GLY A 425 14.08 10.27 15.64
C GLY A 425 12.65 10.83 15.48
N ILE A 426 11.72 10.38 16.32
CA ILE A 426 10.32 10.82 16.22
C ILE A 426 10.20 12.33 16.43
N GLU A 427 10.97 12.92 17.34
CA GLU A 427 11.00 14.37 17.59
C GLU A 427 11.37 15.16 16.32
N VAL A 428 12.43 14.72 15.62
CA VAL A 428 12.84 15.31 14.33
C VAL A 428 11.74 15.17 13.29
N GLN A 429 11.10 13.98 13.20
CA GLN A 429 10.01 13.77 12.26
C GLN A 429 8.76 14.61 12.58
N GLU A 430 8.45 14.85 13.86
CA GLU A 430 7.37 15.76 14.25
C GLU A 430 7.69 17.19 13.84
N LYS A 431 8.90 17.69 14.11
CA LYS A 431 9.28 19.04 13.72
C LYS A 431 9.30 19.25 12.20
N ILE A 432 9.74 18.25 11.42
CA ILE A 432 9.66 18.31 9.95
C ILE A 432 8.18 18.33 9.50
N HIS A 433 7.30 17.60 10.17
CA HIS A 433 5.88 17.58 9.85
C HIS A 433 5.21 18.91 10.26
N ASP A 434 5.54 19.49 11.41
CA ASP A 434 5.09 20.83 11.80
C ASP A 434 5.49 21.88 10.76
N ALA A 435 6.75 21.85 10.31
CA ALA A 435 7.22 22.74 9.25
C ALA A 435 6.46 22.54 7.91
N LEU A 436 6.05 21.32 7.58
CA LEU A 436 5.23 21.03 6.40
C LEU A 436 3.79 21.55 6.53
N ASP A 437 3.18 21.38 7.70
CA ASP A 437 1.80 21.83 7.95
C ASP A 437 1.75 23.35 7.87
N GLU A 438 2.66 24.05 8.54
CA GLU A 438 2.76 25.51 8.49
C GLU A 438 3.04 26.03 7.07
N THR A 439 3.93 25.36 6.31
CA THR A 439 4.18 25.74 4.91
C THR A 439 2.95 25.48 4.03
N THR A 440 2.18 24.43 4.33
CA THR A 440 0.94 24.12 3.60
C THR A 440 -0.14 25.15 3.93
N GLU A 441 -0.31 25.52 5.20
CA GLU A 441 -1.23 26.59 5.64
C GLU A 441 -0.90 27.92 4.94
N PHE A 442 0.38 28.31 4.88
CA PHE A 442 0.82 29.49 4.12
C PHE A 442 0.39 29.42 2.64
N LEU A 443 0.63 28.30 1.97
CA LEU A 443 0.28 28.13 0.55
C LEU A 443 -1.23 28.10 0.29
N LEU A 444 -2.05 27.74 1.27
CA LEU A 444 -3.51 27.67 1.13
C LEU A 444 -4.21 28.96 1.54
N ASP A 445 -3.80 29.57 2.65
CA ASP A 445 -4.51 30.71 3.26
C ASP A 445 -3.90 32.08 2.93
N GLU A 446 -2.58 32.16 2.71
CA GLU A 446 -1.89 33.43 2.45
C GLU A 446 -1.58 33.66 0.96
N THR A 447 -1.83 32.66 0.10
CA THR A 447 -1.56 32.76 -1.34
C THR A 447 -2.75 32.27 -2.19
N ARG A 448 -2.89 32.79 -3.41
CA ARG A 448 -3.93 32.30 -4.34
C ARG A 448 -3.45 31.02 -5.02
N GLN A 449 -4.34 30.06 -5.18
CA GLN A 449 -4.04 28.80 -5.89
C GLN A 449 -3.43 29.06 -7.27
N THR A 450 -3.94 30.05 -8.01
CA THR A 450 -3.43 30.40 -9.35
C THR A 450 -1.95 30.81 -9.32
N ASP A 451 -1.52 31.53 -8.29
CA ASP A 451 -0.15 32.01 -8.18
C ASP A 451 0.80 30.85 -7.86
N VAL A 452 0.37 29.95 -6.96
CA VAL A 452 1.12 28.72 -6.64
C VAL A 452 1.30 27.85 -7.89
N LEU A 453 0.22 27.60 -8.64
CA LEU A 453 0.27 26.76 -9.83
C LEU A 453 1.09 27.42 -10.96
N GLN A 454 1.02 28.74 -11.14
CA GLN A 454 1.88 29.45 -12.09
C GLN A 454 3.37 29.29 -11.75
N VAL A 455 3.74 29.41 -10.48
CA VAL A 455 5.13 29.20 -10.03
C VAL A 455 5.57 27.74 -10.25
N VAL A 456 4.71 26.77 -9.94
CA VAL A 456 4.99 25.34 -10.22
C VAL A 456 5.20 25.12 -11.72
N VAL A 457 4.29 25.57 -12.58
CA VAL A 457 4.41 25.40 -14.03
C VAL A 457 5.68 26.07 -14.57
N ALA A 458 6.00 27.29 -14.11
CA ALA A 458 7.21 28.00 -14.51
C ALA A 458 8.48 27.25 -14.10
N HIS A 459 8.50 26.68 -12.89
CA HIS A 459 9.59 25.83 -12.42
C HIS A 459 9.74 24.57 -13.30
N LEU A 460 8.66 23.81 -13.49
CA LEU A 460 8.67 22.58 -14.29
C LEU A 460 9.10 22.85 -15.74
N GLU A 461 8.61 23.93 -16.33
CA GLU A 461 8.95 24.35 -17.70
C GLU A 461 10.46 24.56 -17.88
N LYS A 462 11.11 25.16 -16.90
CA LYS A 462 12.57 25.41 -16.93
C LYS A 462 13.36 24.13 -16.65
N VAL A 463 12.92 23.31 -15.69
CA VAL A 463 13.53 22.00 -15.41
C VAL A 463 13.51 21.13 -16.66
N THR A 464 12.35 20.93 -17.28
CA THR A 464 12.23 20.05 -18.46
C THR A 464 12.96 20.57 -19.69
N LYS A 465 13.04 21.90 -19.89
CA LYS A 465 13.91 22.50 -20.93
C LYS A 465 15.37 22.13 -20.71
N ALA A 466 15.86 22.26 -19.47
CA ALA A 466 17.23 21.90 -19.12
C ALA A 466 17.51 20.40 -19.29
N LEU A 467 16.55 19.53 -18.98
CA LEU A 467 16.70 18.08 -19.17
C LEU A 467 16.76 17.62 -20.63
N ASN A 468 16.31 18.46 -21.56
CA ASN A 468 16.19 18.12 -22.97
C ASN A 468 17.35 18.62 -23.83
N ASP A 469 18.31 19.31 -23.23
CA ASP A 469 19.56 19.68 -23.88
C ASP A 469 20.71 18.91 -23.22
N ASP A 470 21.37 18.11 -24.05
CA ASP A 470 22.38 17.11 -23.67
C ASP A 470 23.67 17.75 -23.15
N THR A 471 23.80 19.08 -23.21
CA THR A 471 24.93 19.82 -22.65
C THR A 471 24.70 20.27 -21.20
N PHE A 472 23.48 20.13 -20.68
CA PHE A 472 23.14 20.70 -19.37
C PHE A 472 23.64 19.90 -18.16
N PRO A 473 24.07 20.58 -17.08
CA PRO A 473 24.58 19.94 -15.86
C PRO A 473 23.60 18.95 -15.21
N LEU A 474 22.29 19.18 -15.35
CA LEU A 474 21.25 18.29 -14.81
C LEU A 474 21.24 16.89 -15.44
N CYS A 475 21.81 16.74 -16.64
CA CYS A 475 21.98 15.46 -17.33
C CYS A 475 23.23 14.69 -16.84
N PHE A 476 24.20 15.38 -16.20
CA PHE A 476 25.51 14.83 -15.79
C PHE A 476 25.64 14.59 -14.28
N ILE A 477 24.60 14.06 -13.64
CA ILE A 477 24.48 13.77 -12.20
C ILE A 477 25.41 12.63 -11.71
N TYR A 478 26.43 12.27 -12.48
CA TYR A 478 27.49 11.32 -12.13
C TYR A 478 28.66 11.95 -11.35
N SER A 479 28.63 13.27 -11.08
CA SER A 479 29.68 13.99 -10.36
C SER A 479 29.62 13.81 -8.83
N VAL A 480 30.78 13.97 -8.18
CA VAL A 480 30.88 14.15 -6.73
C VAL A 480 30.16 15.46 -6.39
N ASN A 481 29.17 15.44 -5.49
CA ASN A 481 28.32 16.57 -5.07
C ASN A 481 27.13 16.95 -5.97
N LYS A 482 26.62 16.02 -6.78
CA LYS A 482 25.39 16.20 -7.58
C LYS A 482 24.19 16.83 -6.85
N GLU A 483 24.00 16.59 -5.55
CA GLU A 483 22.93 17.23 -4.76
C GLU A 483 23.11 18.75 -4.67
N ALA A 484 24.34 19.22 -4.39
CA ALA A 484 24.63 20.64 -4.32
C ALA A 484 24.47 21.30 -5.70
N THR A 485 24.97 20.67 -6.76
CA THR A 485 24.85 21.17 -8.13
C THR A 485 23.39 21.33 -8.58
N LEU A 486 22.51 20.40 -8.18
CA LEU A 486 21.07 20.51 -8.46
C LEU A 486 20.47 21.76 -7.81
N ILE A 487 20.75 21.96 -6.52
CA ILE A 487 20.21 23.10 -5.78
C ILE A 487 20.80 24.42 -6.28
N GLU A 488 22.11 24.47 -6.56
CA GLU A 488 22.75 25.64 -7.15
C GLU A 488 22.07 26.02 -8.47
N TYR A 489 21.79 25.05 -9.34
CA TYR A 489 21.06 25.30 -10.58
C TYR A 489 19.64 25.81 -10.34
N TYR A 490 18.95 25.27 -9.33
CA TYR A 490 17.59 25.67 -8.98
C TYR A 490 17.52 27.15 -8.58
N PHE A 491 18.45 27.61 -7.76
CA PHE A 491 18.51 29.03 -7.37
C PHE A 491 19.08 29.92 -8.47
N ASP A 492 20.24 29.57 -9.03
CA ASP A 492 21.01 30.46 -9.89
C ASP A 492 20.39 30.57 -11.30
N THR A 493 19.59 29.59 -11.75
CA THR A 493 18.98 29.58 -13.09
C THR A 493 17.47 29.54 -13.06
N ILE A 494 16.87 28.60 -12.32
CA ILE A 494 15.41 28.40 -12.38
C ILE A 494 14.69 29.54 -11.65
N LEU A 495 15.03 29.81 -10.38
CA LEU A 495 14.42 30.88 -9.60
C LEU A 495 14.61 32.23 -10.29
N TYR A 496 15.83 32.56 -10.71
CA TYR A 496 16.12 33.78 -11.46
C TYR A 496 15.19 33.94 -12.68
N SER A 497 14.99 32.87 -13.44
CA SER A 497 14.11 32.92 -14.62
C SER A 497 12.63 33.04 -14.29
N ILE A 498 12.17 32.65 -13.11
CA ILE A 498 10.76 32.76 -12.70
C ILE A 498 10.43 34.22 -12.36
N VAL A 499 11.41 34.95 -11.86
CA VAL A 499 11.24 36.33 -11.37
C VAL A 499 11.74 37.43 -12.30
N GLN A 500 12.51 37.08 -13.34
CA GLN A 500 13.16 38.07 -14.22
C GLN A 500 12.20 39.11 -14.83
N ASP A 501 10.96 38.70 -15.12
CA ASP A 501 9.96 39.54 -15.81
C ASP A 501 8.91 40.12 -14.85
N ALA A 502 9.10 40.01 -13.53
CA ALA A 502 8.17 40.49 -12.49
C ALA A 502 8.57 41.89 -11.98
N ASP A 503 7.59 42.68 -11.51
CA ASP A 503 7.88 43.89 -10.73
C ASP A 503 8.39 43.54 -9.32
N GLU A 504 8.77 44.53 -8.50
CA GLU A 504 9.39 44.26 -7.18
C GLU A 504 8.46 43.48 -6.24
N ASP A 505 7.18 43.85 -6.17
CA ASP A 505 6.19 43.19 -5.31
C ASP A 505 5.87 41.77 -5.80
N GLU A 506 5.66 41.58 -7.12
CA GLU A 506 5.44 40.26 -7.70
C GLU A 506 6.70 39.38 -7.60
N LYS A 507 7.90 39.97 -7.69
CA LYS A 507 9.18 39.26 -7.54
C LYS A 507 9.31 38.68 -6.14
N GLU A 508 9.04 39.47 -5.11
CA GLU A 508 9.04 39.00 -3.72
C GLU A 508 8.02 37.87 -3.51
N GLN A 509 6.79 38.06 -3.99
CA GLN A 509 5.75 37.04 -3.87
C GLN A 509 6.16 35.72 -4.55
N ARG A 510 6.69 35.77 -5.78
CA ARG A 510 7.17 34.58 -6.51
C ARG A 510 8.35 33.92 -5.82
N HIS A 511 9.28 34.69 -5.23
CA HIS A 511 10.38 34.15 -4.41
C HIS A 511 9.83 33.34 -3.24
N ILE A 512 8.94 33.93 -2.44
CA ILE A 512 8.40 33.29 -1.24
C ILE A 512 7.64 32.01 -1.60
N ILE A 513 6.78 32.05 -2.62
CA ILE A 513 6.03 30.87 -3.08
C ILE A 513 7.00 29.77 -3.54
N TRP A 514 7.97 30.10 -4.39
CA TRP A 514 8.91 29.10 -4.91
C TRP A 514 9.76 28.48 -3.81
N VAL A 515 10.33 29.29 -2.90
CA VAL A 515 11.11 28.82 -1.75
C VAL A 515 10.27 27.89 -0.88
N SER A 516 9.02 28.27 -0.60
CA SER A 516 8.09 27.47 0.19
C SER A 516 7.81 26.11 -0.46
N LEU A 517 7.60 26.07 -1.79
CA LEU A 517 7.38 24.84 -2.54
C LEU A 517 8.60 23.91 -2.52
N ILE A 518 9.81 24.44 -2.72
CA ILE A 518 11.04 23.64 -2.68
C ILE A 518 11.31 23.12 -1.26
N PHE A 519 11.18 23.98 -0.24
CA PHE A 519 11.32 23.59 1.16
C PHE A 519 10.34 22.48 1.52
N ARG A 520 9.07 22.67 1.15
CA ARG A 520 8.01 21.67 1.33
C ARG A 520 8.35 20.36 0.64
N MET A 521 8.76 20.38 -0.63
CA MET A 521 9.16 19.19 -1.37
C MET A 521 10.27 18.42 -0.64
N LEU A 522 11.32 19.11 -0.17
CA LEU A 522 12.43 18.46 0.53
C LEU A 522 11.98 17.87 1.87
N CYS A 523 11.18 18.58 2.67
CA CYS A 523 10.62 18.07 3.91
C CYS A 523 9.67 16.89 3.68
N TRP A 524 8.84 16.94 2.63
CA TRP A 524 7.89 15.89 2.28
C TRP A 524 8.63 14.61 1.90
N LEU A 525 9.68 14.72 1.08
CA LEU A 525 10.54 13.60 0.69
C LEU A 525 11.39 13.07 1.86
N LEU A 526 11.63 13.88 2.90
CA LEU A 526 12.24 13.39 4.15
C LEU A 526 11.27 12.54 4.97
N LEU A 527 9.97 12.78 4.90
CA LEU A 527 8.99 12.02 5.67
C LEU A 527 8.40 10.82 4.93
N HIS A 528 8.54 10.76 3.61
CA HIS A 528 8.03 9.67 2.79
C HIS A 528 9.15 9.00 1.99
N ASP A 529 9.09 7.68 1.86
CA ASP A 529 10.04 6.93 1.06
C ASP A 529 9.32 5.82 0.29
N TRP A 530 9.98 5.29 -0.73
CA TRP A 530 9.43 4.24 -1.60
C TRP A 530 10.39 3.08 -1.75
N ASN A 531 9.83 1.90 -1.99
CA ASN A 531 10.66 0.77 -2.34
C ASN A 531 11.23 0.99 -3.75
N LYS A 532 12.54 0.80 -3.91
CA LYS A 532 13.24 1.00 -5.20
C LYS A 532 12.70 0.14 -6.35
N ASP A 533 12.11 -1.02 -6.01
CA ASP A 533 11.58 -1.99 -6.96
C ASP A 533 10.09 -1.76 -7.28
N ASP A 534 9.44 -0.89 -6.51
CA ASP A 534 8.02 -0.55 -6.66
C ASP A 534 7.82 0.56 -7.70
N LYS A 535 6.79 0.37 -8.52
CA LYS A 535 6.25 1.36 -9.45
C LYS A 535 4.79 1.03 -9.73
N CYS A 536 3.97 2.04 -9.97
CA CYS A 536 2.58 1.86 -10.31
C CYS A 536 2.43 1.15 -11.66
N ARG A 537 1.77 0.00 -11.63
CA ARG A 537 1.35 -0.77 -12.82
C ARG A 537 -0.15 -1.01 -12.85
N VAL A 538 -0.84 -0.59 -11.80
CA VAL A 538 -2.26 -0.84 -11.62
C VAL A 538 -3.04 0.23 -12.37
N PRO A 539 -3.99 -0.15 -13.24
CA PRO A 539 -4.88 0.79 -13.90
C PRO A 539 -5.71 1.61 -12.90
N SER A 540 -5.81 2.93 -13.13
CA SER A 540 -6.52 3.84 -12.22
C SER A 540 -8.03 3.56 -12.13
N ASN A 541 -8.64 3.02 -13.19
CA ASN A 541 -10.05 2.62 -13.25
C ASN A 541 -10.42 1.45 -12.31
N LEU A 542 -9.43 0.76 -11.71
CA LEU A 542 -9.67 -0.29 -10.72
C LEU A 542 -9.83 0.27 -9.29
N LYS A 543 -9.60 1.58 -9.07
CA LYS A 543 -9.84 2.25 -7.79
C LYS A 543 -11.29 2.04 -7.36
N GLY A 544 -11.50 1.46 -6.17
CA GLY A 544 -12.82 1.16 -5.63
C GLY A 544 -13.60 0.04 -6.36
N ASN A 545 -13.01 -0.62 -7.36
CA ASN A 545 -13.68 -1.67 -8.12
C ASN A 545 -14.01 -2.88 -7.23
N ARG A 546 -15.28 -3.30 -7.24
CA ARG A 546 -15.83 -4.38 -6.40
C ARG A 546 -15.85 -5.75 -7.08
N MET A 547 -15.15 -5.91 -8.21
CA MET A 547 -15.03 -7.20 -8.88
C MET A 547 -14.50 -8.25 -7.89
N PRO A 548 -15.23 -9.36 -7.68
CA PRO A 548 -14.83 -10.38 -6.74
C PRO A 548 -13.57 -11.09 -7.22
N VAL A 549 -12.64 -11.30 -6.29
CA VAL A 549 -11.42 -12.08 -6.46
C VAL A 549 -11.37 -13.12 -5.35
N PHE A 550 -10.90 -14.31 -5.67
CA PHE A 550 -10.86 -15.43 -4.73
C PHE A 550 -9.41 -15.73 -4.35
N ILE A 551 -9.19 -16.22 -3.13
CA ILE A 551 -7.86 -16.60 -2.67
C ILE A 551 -7.92 -18.08 -2.28
N GLY A 552 -7.13 -18.92 -2.95
CA GLY A 552 -7.16 -20.38 -2.83
C GLY A 552 -6.66 -20.90 -1.49
#